data_AF-A0A1E8GNV9-F1
#
_entry.id   AF-A0A1E8GNV9-F1
#
_cell.length_a   1.000
_cell.length_b   1.000
_cell.length_c   1.000
_cell.angle_alpha   90.00
_cell.angle_beta   90.00
_cell.angle_gamma   90.00
#
_symmetry.space_group_name_H-M   'P 1'
#
loop_
_entity.id
_entity.type
_entity.pdbx_description
1 polymer ?
#
loop_
_entity_poly.entity_id
_entity_poly.type
_entity_poly.pdbx_seq_one_letter_code
_entity_poly.pdbx_strand_id
1 'polypeptide(L)'
;MDRSVIEKIVREVLMEQMSSSTKHVDPSGVLSIALPKLNVSEDDRLDTGNPLDRVYCKDLVTLEESPRLGCGLMVMKDTTFDWRLEYDEVDYIIEGTLSVIVDGRKTTAGPGEIILIPKGNSIQFSVEGDARFIYVTYPADWNS
;
A
#
# COMPACT_ATOMS: atom_id res chain seq x y z
N MET A 1 0.11 -43.38 0.41
CA MET A 1 0.63 -42.20 -0.32
C MET A 1 2.12 -42.12 -0.06
N ASP A 2 2.92 -42.01 -1.12
CA ASP A 2 4.38 -42.04 -1.05
C ASP A 2 4.93 -40.65 -0.64
N ARG A 3 5.80 -40.62 0.36
CA ARG A 3 6.40 -39.39 0.91
C ARG A 3 7.17 -38.61 -0.16
N SER A 4 7.77 -39.30 -1.13
CA SER A 4 8.51 -38.70 -2.24
C SER A 4 7.61 -37.93 -3.22
N VAL A 5 6.40 -38.43 -3.45
CA VAL A 5 5.39 -37.79 -4.31
C VAL A 5 4.85 -36.53 -3.63
N ILE A 6 4.62 -36.57 -2.32
CA ILE A 6 4.20 -35.40 -1.54
C ILE A 6 5.29 -34.33 -1.57
N GLU A 7 6.56 -34.68 -1.37
CA GLU A 7 7.67 -33.72 -1.40
C GLU A 7 7.83 -33.05 -2.78
N LYS A 8 7.67 -33.82 -3.86
CA LYS A 8 7.71 -33.30 -5.22
C LYS A 8 6.57 -32.31 -5.49
N ILE A 9 5.34 -32.67 -5.12
CA ILE A 9 4.17 -31.78 -5.29
C ILE A 9 4.34 -30.51 -4.45
N VAL A 10 4.82 -30.62 -3.21
CA VAL A 10 5.08 -29.46 -2.34
C VAL A 10 6.15 -28.55 -2.96
N ARG A 11 7.24 -29.11 -3.49
CA ARG A 11 8.28 -28.32 -4.20
C ARG A 11 7.75 -27.64 -5.45
N GLU A 12 6.95 -28.34 -6.26
CA GLU A 12 6.37 -27.79 -7.49
C GLU A 12 5.40 -26.64 -7.16
N VAL A 13 4.53 -26.81 -6.16
CA VAL A 13 3.64 -25.76 -5.68
C VAL A 13 4.43 -24.58 -5.12
N LEU A 14 5.48 -24.81 -4.32
CA LEU A 14 6.33 -23.74 -3.81
C LEU A 14 7.06 -22.99 -4.94
N MET A 15 7.55 -23.70 -5.96
CA MET A 15 8.16 -23.10 -7.14
C MET A 15 7.16 -22.33 -8.00
N GLU A 16 5.91 -22.78 -8.12
CA GLU A 16 4.82 -22.04 -8.78
C GLU A 16 4.42 -20.78 -8.01
N GLN A 17 4.38 -20.84 -6.68
CA GLN A 17 4.17 -19.68 -5.83
C GLN A 17 5.32 -18.67 -5.93
N MET A 18 6.57 -19.16 -6.08
CA MET A 18 7.75 -18.32 -6.29
C MET A 18 7.86 -17.78 -7.73
N SER A 19 7.32 -18.47 -8.73
CA SER A 19 7.35 -18.07 -10.15
C SER A 19 6.18 -17.18 -10.57
N SER A 20 5.16 -17.03 -9.70
CA SER A 20 4.13 -16.02 -9.82
C SER A 20 4.71 -14.62 -9.51
N SER A 21 5.50 -14.07 -10.45
CA SER A 21 6.04 -12.72 -10.30
C SER A 21 4.91 -11.72 -10.09
N THR A 22 4.90 -11.06 -8.94
CA THR A 22 3.90 -10.03 -8.59
C THR A 22 4.15 -8.71 -9.32
N LYS A 23 5.34 -8.54 -9.89
CA LYS A 23 5.77 -7.38 -10.66
C LYS A 23 6.48 -7.85 -11.94
N HIS A 24 6.18 -7.20 -13.04
CA HIS A 24 6.89 -7.37 -14.31
C HIS A 24 7.41 -6.01 -14.74
N VAL A 25 8.70 -5.94 -15.09
CA VAL A 25 9.37 -4.72 -15.54
C VAL A 25 9.92 -5.00 -16.94
N ASP A 26 9.42 -4.26 -17.92
CA ASP A 26 9.92 -4.27 -19.29
C ASP A 26 11.26 -3.52 -19.37
N PRO A 27 12.18 -3.87 -20.29
CA PRO A 27 13.45 -3.14 -20.47
C PRO A 27 13.30 -1.64 -20.76
N SER A 28 12.13 -1.18 -21.22
CA SER A 28 11.83 0.26 -21.35
C SER A 28 11.59 0.99 -20.03
N GLY A 29 11.46 0.26 -18.91
CA GLY A 29 11.07 0.78 -17.60
C GLY A 29 9.56 0.75 -17.35
N VAL A 30 8.75 0.38 -18.34
CA VAL A 30 7.30 0.16 -18.13
C VAL A 30 7.10 -1.05 -17.23
N LEU A 31 6.29 -0.90 -16.17
CA LEU A 31 6.04 -1.97 -15.22
C LEU A 31 4.55 -2.24 -15.01
N SER A 32 4.23 -3.47 -14.65
CA SER A 32 2.89 -3.90 -14.23
C SER A 32 2.97 -4.65 -12.92
N ILE A 33 2.02 -4.40 -12.01
CA ILE A 33 1.98 -5.00 -10.67
C ILE A 33 0.64 -5.71 -10.46
N ALA A 34 0.69 -7.00 -10.10
CA ALA A 34 -0.47 -7.79 -9.75
C ALA A 34 -0.89 -7.52 -8.30
N LEU A 35 -1.49 -6.34 -8.05
CA LEU A 35 -1.92 -5.89 -6.72
C LEU A 35 -2.70 -6.93 -5.90
N PRO A 36 -3.62 -7.74 -6.45
CA PRO A 36 -4.34 -8.77 -5.68
C PRO A 36 -3.44 -9.88 -5.12
N LYS A 37 -2.22 -10.04 -5.65
CA LYS A 37 -1.24 -11.03 -5.18
C LYS A 37 -0.28 -10.47 -4.13
N LEU A 38 -0.38 -9.17 -3.81
CA LEU A 38 0.48 -8.50 -2.85
C LEU A 38 -0.20 -8.36 -1.49
N ASN A 39 0.53 -8.72 -0.45
CA ASN A 39 0.14 -8.48 0.93
C ASN A 39 1.21 -7.63 1.62
N VAL A 40 0.80 -6.94 2.68
CA VAL A 40 1.72 -6.27 3.59
C VAL A 40 2.22 -7.26 4.64
N SER A 41 3.43 -7.05 5.15
CA SER A 41 3.99 -7.76 6.31
C SER A 41 4.36 -6.78 7.41
N GLU A 42 4.81 -7.28 8.56
CA GLU A 42 5.33 -6.44 9.64
C GLU A 42 6.56 -5.60 9.22
N ASP A 43 7.28 -5.99 8.18
CA ASP A 43 8.38 -5.18 7.61
C ASP A 43 7.86 -3.90 6.95
N ASP A 44 6.59 -3.87 6.56
CA ASP A 44 5.93 -2.70 5.96
C ASP A 44 5.25 -1.82 7.03
N ARG A 45 5.41 -2.11 8.33
CA ARG A 45 4.69 -1.40 9.41
C ARG A 45 5.17 0.04 9.55
N LEU A 46 4.24 0.99 9.50
CA LEU A 46 4.52 2.41 9.70
C LEU A 46 4.57 2.74 11.20
N ASP A 47 5.59 3.49 11.62
CA ASP A 47 5.66 4.04 12.97
C ASP A 47 4.86 5.35 13.05
N THR A 48 3.67 5.29 13.64
CA THR A 48 2.81 6.45 13.90
C THR A 48 3.10 7.10 15.25
N GLY A 49 4.04 6.57 16.03
CA GLY A 49 4.27 6.92 17.43
C GLY A 49 3.34 6.21 18.43
N ASN A 50 2.30 5.50 17.96
CA ASN A 50 1.43 4.67 18.80
C ASN A 50 1.57 3.19 18.42
N PRO A 51 2.10 2.33 19.30
CA PRO A 51 2.32 0.92 19.00
C PRO A 51 1.03 0.10 18.82
N LEU A 52 -0.14 0.65 19.15
CA LEU A 52 -1.43 -0.01 18.90
C LEU A 52 -1.97 0.21 17.48
N ASP A 53 -1.44 1.21 16.77
CA ASP A 53 -1.88 1.54 15.42
C ASP A 53 -1.47 0.44 14.44
N ARG A 54 -2.39 0.10 13.54
CA ARG A 54 -2.20 -0.96 12.55
C ARG A 54 -2.19 -0.35 11.17
N VAL A 55 -1.04 0.24 10.84
CA VAL A 55 -0.80 0.93 9.58
C VAL A 55 0.40 0.27 8.91
N TYR A 56 0.21 -0.12 7.67
CA TYR A 56 1.23 -0.77 6.86
C TYR A 56 1.34 -0.02 5.54
N CYS A 57 2.56 0.31 5.15
CA CYS A 57 2.88 1.07 3.96
C CYS A 57 3.98 0.33 3.19
N LYS A 58 3.63 -0.14 1.99
CA LYS A 58 4.52 -0.88 1.11
C LYS A 58 4.74 -0.12 -0.18
N ASP A 59 5.93 0.47 -0.35
CA ASP A 59 6.32 1.05 -1.63
C ASP A 59 6.37 -0.04 -2.72
N LEU A 60 5.75 0.24 -3.87
CA LEU A 60 5.65 -0.69 -4.99
C LEU A 60 6.63 -0.38 -6.12
N VAL A 61 7.21 0.81 -6.11
CA VAL A 61 8.23 1.28 -7.05
C VAL A 61 9.41 1.88 -6.29
N THR A 62 10.62 1.63 -6.75
CA THR A 62 11.83 2.26 -6.19
C THR A 62 12.04 3.64 -6.80
N LEU A 63 12.90 4.47 -6.17
CA LEU A 63 13.30 5.76 -6.74
C LEU A 63 14.08 5.62 -8.07
N GLU A 64 14.73 4.47 -8.30
CA GLU A 64 15.38 4.18 -9.60
C GLU A 64 14.33 3.92 -10.69
N GLU A 65 13.27 3.18 -10.36
CA GLU A 65 12.19 2.87 -11.30
C GLU A 65 11.28 4.08 -11.55
N SER A 66 11.01 4.89 -10.52
CA SER A 66 10.17 6.09 -10.59
C SER A 66 10.76 7.24 -9.75
N PRO A 67 11.61 8.09 -10.35
CA PRO A 67 12.28 9.18 -9.62
C PRO A 67 11.37 10.37 -9.30
N ARG A 68 10.11 10.36 -9.75
CA ARG A 68 9.17 11.49 -9.63
C ARG A 68 7.90 11.13 -8.89
N LEU A 69 7.35 9.94 -9.15
CA LEU A 69 6.11 9.48 -8.53
C LEU A 69 6.39 8.36 -7.55
N GLY A 70 5.94 8.53 -6.31
CA GLY A 70 5.85 7.43 -5.36
C GLY A 70 4.58 6.66 -5.68
N CYS A 71 4.61 5.35 -5.49
CA CYS A 71 3.42 4.52 -5.66
C CYS A 71 3.54 3.35 -4.70
N GLY A 72 2.53 3.16 -3.87
CA GLY A 72 2.56 2.12 -2.88
C GLY A 72 1.19 1.62 -2.47
N LEU A 73 1.20 0.54 -1.71
CA LEU A 73 0.02 -0.07 -1.12
C LEU A 73 -0.02 0.28 0.36
N MET A 74 -1.16 0.79 0.82
CA MET A 74 -1.40 1.04 2.23
C MET A 74 -2.54 0.17 2.73
N VAL A 75 -2.36 -0.39 3.93
CA VAL A 75 -3.36 -1.17 4.64
C VAL A 75 -3.47 -0.63 6.05
N MET A 76 -4.70 -0.34 6.45
CA MET A 76 -5.03 0.19 7.78
C MET A 76 -6.13 -0.63 8.42
N LYS A 77 -6.09 -0.75 9.75
CA LYS A 77 -7.18 -1.37 10.52
C LYS A 77 -7.45 -0.65 11.83
N ASP A 78 -8.72 -0.29 12.06
CA ASP A 78 -9.24 0.27 13.32
C ASP A 78 -8.30 1.32 13.94
N THR A 79 -7.83 2.26 13.13
CA THR A 79 -6.76 3.20 13.49
C THR A 79 -7.11 4.60 12.99
N THR A 80 -6.78 5.60 13.80
CA THR A 80 -6.74 7.00 13.38
C THR A 80 -5.45 7.61 13.88
N PHE A 81 -4.68 8.25 12.99
CA PHE A 81 -3.41 8.87 13.34
C PHE A 81 -3.21 10.19 12.60
N ASP A 82 -2.48 11.11 13.23
CA ASP A 82 -2.13 12.41 12.66
C ASP A 82 -1.00 12.26 11.63
N TRP A 83 -1.12 12.94 10.49
CA TRP A 83 -0.08 12.96 9.47
C TRP A 83 0.03 14.33 8.81
N ARG A 84 1.25 14.76 8.49
CA ARG A 84 1.54 16.01 7.80
C ARG A 84 2.07 15.67 6.41
N LEU A 85 1.30 15.98 5.37
CA LEU A 85 1.73 15.72 3.99
C LEU A 85 2.46 16.96 3.46
N GLU A 86 3.76 16.84 3.22
CA GLU A 86 4.57 17.86 2.55
C GLU A 86 4.71 17.60 1.03
N TYR A 87 3.81 16.76 0.51
CA TYR A 87 3.70 16.26 -0.85
C TYR A 87 2.21 16.14 -1.22
N ASP A 88 1.90 16.08 -2.52
CA ASP A 88 0.56 15.76 -2.99
C ASP A 88 0.38 14.24 -3.00
N GLU A 89 -0.81 13.76 -2.64
CA GLU A 89 -1.16 12.34 -2.62
C GLU A 89 -2.52 12.09 -3.27
N VAL A 90 -2.62 11.02 -4.08
CA VAL A 90 -3.88 10.50 -4.60
C VAL A 90 -4.04 9.06 -4.14
N ASP A 91 -5.16 8.80 -3.47
CA ASP A 91 -5.55 7.47 -3.03
C ASP A 91 -6.60 6.88 -3.95
N TYR A 92 -6.45 5.60 -4.30
CA TYR A 92 -7.49 4.78 -4.91
C TYR A 92 -7.86 3.64 -3.96
N ILE A 93 -9.12 3.59 -3.54
CA ILE A 93 -9.58 2.63 -2.54
C ILE A 93 -9.93 1.30 -3.21
N ILE A 94 -9.27 0.23 -2.78
CA ILE A 94 -9.49 -1.13 -3.30
C ILE A 94 -10.53 -1.85 -2.44
N GLU A 95 -10.37 -1.81 -1.12
CA GLU A 95 -11.27 -2.43 -0.15
C GLU A 95 -11.45 -1.52 1.06
N GLY A 96 -12.60 -1.67 1.73
CA GLY A 96 -12.86 -0.95 2.97
C GLY A 96 -13.21 0.52 2.77
N THR A 97 -12.93 1.35 3.76
CA THR A 97 -13.28 2.77 3.72
C THR A 97 -12.19 3.61 4.37
N LEU A 98 -11.66 4.56 3.61
CA LEU A 98 -10.70 5.55 4.09
C LEU A 98 -11.43 6.86 4.39
N SER A 99 -11.09 7.48 5.52
CA SER A 99 -11.49 8.84 5.81
C SER A 99 -10.31 9.73 6.12
N VAL A 100 -10.29 10.90 5.52
CA VAL A 100 -9.33 11.97 5.78
C VAL A 100 -10.04 13.07 6.54
N ILE A 101 -9.51 13.41 7.71
CA ILE A 101 -10.08 14.44 8.59
C ILE A 101 -9.20 15.69 8.56
N VAL A 102 -9.79 16.83 8.23
CA VAL A 102 -9.12 18.15 8.21
C VAL A 102 -9.99 19.15 8.94
N ASP A 103 -9.47 19.75 10.02
CA ASP A 103 -10.22 20.68 10.88
C ASP A 103 -11.58 20.12 11.35
N GLY A 104 -11.63 18.83 11.68
CA GLY A 104 -12.85 18.13 12.09
C GLY A 104 -13.84 17.82 10.96
N ARG A 105 -13.54 18.19 9.71
CA ARG A 105 -14.35 17.83 8.53
C ARG A 105 -13.83 16.52 7.95
N LYS A 106 -14.74 15.59 7.67
CA LYS A 106 -14.43 14.24 7.18
C LYS A 106 -14.70 14.15 5.68
N THR A 107 -13.70 13.74 4.91
CA THR A 107 -13.82 13.34 3.51
C THR A 107 -13.59 11.83 3.44
N THR A 108 -14.56 11.08 2.91
CA THR A 108 -14.57 9.62 2.96
C THR A 108 -14.68 9.04 1.56
N ALA A 109 -13.96 7.95 1.31
CA ALA A 109 -14.00 7.17 0.08
C ALA A 109 -14.05 5.66 0.39
N GLY A 110 -14.92 4.95 -0.34
CA GLY A 110 -15.05 3.49 -0.34
C GLY A 110 -14.50 2.87 -1.63
N PRO A 111 -14.70 1.55 -1.84
CA PRO A 111 -14.08 0.82 -2.93
C PRO A 111 -14.43 1.40 -4.31
N GLY A 112 -13.42 1.65 -5.14
CA GLY A 112 -13.55 2.25 -6.47
C GLY A 112 -13.60 3.78 -6.49
N GLU A 113 -13.54 4.42 -5.33
CA GLU A 113 -13.49 5.88 -5.18
C GLU A 113 -12.05 6.36 -4.94
N ILE A 114 -11.85 7.68 -5.06
CA ILE A 114 -10.54 8.31 -4.93
C ILE A 114 -10.56 9.44 -3.90
N ILE A 115 -9.42 9.67 -3.25
CA ILE A 115 -9.16 10.88 -2.45
C ILE A 115 -7.94 11.59 -3.04
N LEU A 116 -8.00 12.91 -3.12
CA LEU A 116 -6.85 13.76 -3.40
C LEU A 116 -6.55 14.57 -2.14
N ILE A 117 -5.31 14.50 -1.67
CA ILE A 117 -4.81 15.25 -0.52
C ILE A 117 -3.72 16.20 -1.02
N PRO A 118 -4.00 17.51 -1.09
CA PRO A 118 -3.00 18.46 -1.55
C PRO A 118 -1.85 18.63 -0.56
N LYS A 119 -0.67 18.97 -1.08
CA LYS A 119 0.50 19.33 -0.28
C LYS A 119 0.20 20.40 0.79
N GLY A 120 0.80 20.22 1.96
CA GLY A 120 0.79 21.17 3.07
C GLY A 120 -0.39 20.99 4.03
N ASN A 121 -1.19 19.93 3.87
CA ASN A 121 -2.27 19.60 4.79
C ASN A 121 -1.76 18.81 6.00
N SER A 122 -2.20 19.24 7.19
CA SER A 122 -2.19 18.40 8.40
C SER A 122 -3.54 17.70 8.46
N ILE A 123 -3.51 16.37 8.47
CA ILE A 123 -4.71 15.56 8.40
C ILE A 123 -4.70 14.51 9.51
N GLN A 124 -5.83 13.84 9.66
CA GLN A 124 -5.87 12.52 10.28
C GLN A 124 -6.31 11.50 9.23
N PHE A 125 -5.49 10.46 9.02
CA PHE A 125 -5.98 9.26 8.35
C PHE A 125 -6.79 8.46 9.35
N SER A 126 -8.00 8.06 8.96
CA SER A 126 -8.97 7.41 9.85
C SER A 126 -9.67 6.26 9.14
N VAL A 127 -9.62 5.09 9.76
CA VAL A 127 -10.25 3.86 9.28
C VAL A 127 -10.98 3.18 10.42
N GLU A 128 -12.27 2.93 10.23
CA GLU A 128 -13.12 2.10 11.08
C GLU A 128 -13.31 0.75 10.35
N GLY A 129 -12.87 -0.36 10.95
CA GLY A 129 -12.75 -1.65 10.25
C GLY A 129 -11.42 -1.76 9.50
N ASP A 130 -11.45 -2.10 8.22
CA ASP A 130 -10.27 -2.29 7.39
C ASP A 130 -10.31 -1.33 6.19
N ALA A 131 -9.14 -0.90 5.71
CA ALA A 131 -8.99 -0.22 4.42
C ALA A 131 -7.73 -0.71 3.71
N ARG A 132 -7.84 -0.89 2.39
CA ARG A 132 -6.74 -1.24 1.49
C ARG A 132 -6.80 -0.31 0.29
N PHE A 133 -5.74 0.44 0.05
CA PHE A 133 -5.71 1.45 -1.02
C PHE A 133 -4.33 1.63 -1.59
N ILE A 134 -4.27 2.13 -2.82
CA ILE A 134 -3.02 2.53 -3.47
C ILE A 134 -2.87 4.03 -3.28
N TYR A 135 -1.70 4.49 -2.88
CA TYR A 135 -1.35 5.90 -2.91
C TYR A 135 -0.39 6.18 -4.08
N VAL A 136 -0.50 7.37 -4.65
CA VAL A 136 0.45 7.93 -5.60
C VAL A 136 0.87 9.30 -5.12
N THR A 137 2.17 9.53 -4.96
CA THR A 137 2.70 10.76 -4.36
C THR A 137 3.59 11.53 -5.32
N TYR A 138 3.68 12.85 -5.10
CA TYR A 138 4.69 13.70 -5.72
C TYR A 138 5.22 14.74 -4.70
N PRO A 139 6.54 14.83 -4.47
CA PRO A 139 7.63 14.03 -5.07
C PRO A 139 7.62 12.56 -4.63
N ALA A 140 8.41 11.71 -5.32
CA ALA A 140 8.44 10.27 -5.07
C ALA A 140 8.93 9.89 -3.67
N ASP A 141 9.93 10.62 -3.19
CA ASP A 141 10.54 10.38 -1.91
C ASP A 141 9.76 11.10 -0.80
N TRP A 142 8.59 10.55 -0.48
CA TRP A 142 7.60 11.18 0.39
C TRP A 142 7.94 11.02 1.89
N ASN A 143 8.79 10.04 2.24
CA ASN A 143 9.16 9.70 3.62
C ASN A 143 10.66 9.92 3.93
N SER A 144 11.36 10.73 3.13
CA SER A 144 12.77 11.11 3.36
C SER A 144 12.95 12.21 4.40
#